data_AF-A0A7R9F3L6-F1
#
_entry.id   AF-A0A7R9F3L6-F1
#
_cell.length_a   1.000
_cell.length_b   1.000
_cell.length_c   1.000
_cell.angle_alpha   90.00
_cell.angle_beta   90.00
_cell.angle_gamma   90.00
#
_symmetry.space_group_name_H-M   'P 1'
#
loop_
_entity.id
_entity.type
_entity.pdbx_description
1 polymer ?
#
loop_
_entity_poly.entity_id
_entity_poly.type
_entity_poly.pdbx_seq_one_letter_code
_entity_poly.pdbx_strand_id
1 'polypeptide(L)'
;MSQQTFSRCVPPNGLLQLSVCLSQSWYDYKLQWDPKEYGGVEMLHVPSDHIWRPDIVLYNNADGNFEVTLATKATLNYTGRVEWKPPAIYKSSCEIDVEYFPFDEQTCVMKFGSWTHIDEVKDTNIVEIGVDLSEFYTSVEWDILEVPAVSRNEKFYTCCDEPYLDITFNITMRRKTLFYTVNLIIPCMGISFLTVLVFYLPSDSGEKVSLSISILLSLTVFFLLLAEIIPPTSLVVPLLGKFVLFTMILDTFSGPERSLPVASNARDGSLGETSLYPHSSSSAGHEKATIPDR
;
A
#
# COMPACT_ATOMS: atom_id res chain seq x y z
N MET A 1 8.74 -8.41 -32.76
CA MET A 1 7.70 -7.37 -32.79
C MET A 1 6.34 -8.05 -32.62
N SER A 2 5.86 -8.20 -31.38
CA SER A 2 4.45 -8.55 -31.02
C SER A 2 4.31 -8.83 -29.51
N GLN A 3 3.71 -7.84 -28.82
CA GLN A 3 2.58 -7.91 -27.89
C GLN A 3 2.79 -8.57 -26.53
N GLN A 4 2.82 -7.71 -25.50
CA GLN A 4 2.67 -8.06 -24.10
C GLN A 4 1.35 -7.46 -23.61
N THR A 5 0.44 -8.31 -23.16
CA THR A 5 -0.86 -7.89 -22.62
C THR A 5 -0.75 -7.85 -21.10
N PHE A 6 -0.75 -6.65 -20.52
CA PHE A 6 -0.78 -6.48 -19.05
C PHE A 6 -2.21 -6.32 -18.56
N SER A 7 -2.60 -7.12 -17.56
CA SER A 7 -3.91 -6.97 -16.91
C SER A 7 -3.80 -7.12 -15.40
N ARG A 8 -4.03 -5.98 -14.72
CA ARG A 8 -4.29 -5.79 -13.28
C ARG A 8 -3.05 -5.63 -12.38
N CYS A 9 -2.84 -4.40 -11.88
CA CYS A 9 -1.92 -4.07 -10.77
C CYS A 9 -2.74 -3.92 -9.48
N VAL A 10 -2.42 -4.67 -8.42
CA VAL A 10 -3.06 -4.57 -7.10
C VAL A 10 -1.96 -4.63 -6.02
N PRO A 11 -1.66 -3.52 -5.31
CA PRO A 11 -0.73 -3.55 -4.19
C PRO A 11 -1.41 -3.17 -2.86
N PRO A 12 -2.03 -4.14 -2.14
CA PRO A 12 -2.48 -3.92 -0.77
C PRO A 12 -1.39 -4.28 0.25
N ASN A 13 -0.41 -5.12 -0.13
CA ASN A 13 0.48 -5.83 0.81
C ASN A 13 1.99 -5.75 0.47
N GLY A 14 2.46 -4.67 -0.20
CA GLY A 14 3.85 -4.65 -0.71
C GLY A 14 4.10 -5.69 -1.81
N LEU A 15 3.04 -6.06 -2.52
CA LEU A 15 3.03 -7.05 -3.59
C LEU A 15 2.62 -6.36 -4.88
N LEU A 16 3.41 -6.54 -5.95
CA LEU A 16 3.00 -6.18 -7.31
C LEU A 16 2.63 -7.45 -8.07
N GLN A 17 1.35 -7.59 -8.38
CA GLN A 17 0.85 -8.62 -9.28
C GLN A 17 0.70 -8.07 -10.70
N LEU A 18 1.14 -8.83 -11.70
CA LEU A 18 0.98 -8.54 -13.12
C LEU A 18 0.61 -9.81 -13.88
N SER A 19 -0.39 -9.72 -14.74
CA SER A 19 -0.62 -10.70 -15.81
C SER A 19 0.22 -10.30 -17.02
N VAL A 20 1.05 -11.19 -17.57
CA VAL A 20 1.99 -10.91 -18.66
C VAL A 20 2.03 -12.07 -19.64
N CYS A 21 2.14 -11.78 -20.94
CA CYS A 21 2.51 -12.78 -21.94
C CYS A 21 4.03 -12.74 -22.16
N LEU A 22 4.72 -13.79 -21.74
CA LEU A 22 6.17 -13.85 -21.85
C LEU A 22 6.57 -14.36 -23.24
N SER A 23 7.02 -13.50 -24.13
CA SER A 23 7.45 -13.91 -25.47
C SER A 23 8.90 -14.38 -25.46
N GLN A 24 9.11 -15.67 -25.71
CA GLN A 24 10.42 -16.30 -25.78
C GLN A 24 10.65 -16.81 -27.20
N SER A 25 11.86 -16.62 -27.72
CA SER A 25 12.27 -17.25 -28.98
C SER A 25 13.71 -17.70 -28.91
N TRP A 26 13.96 -18.94 -29.32
CA TRP A 26 15.28 -19.54 -29.38
C TRP A 26 15.43 -20.37 -30.66
N TYR A 27 16.64 -20.84 -30.93
CA TYR A 27 16.92 -21.76 -32.03
C TYR A 27 17.30 -23.13 -31.47
N ASP A 28 16.70 -24.18 -32.01
CA ASP A 28 17.04 -25.57 -31.72
C ASP A 28 17.49 -26.26 -33.00
N TYR A 29 18.73 -26.75 -33.02
CA TYR A 29 19.31 -27.42 -34.17
C TYR A 29 18.67 -28.80 -34.45
N LYS A 30 18.05 -29.44 -33.44
CA LYS A 30 17.40 -30.75 -33.60
C LYS A 30 16.01 -30.66 -34.22
N LEU A 31 15.41 -29.47 -34.21
CA LEU A 31 14.05 -29.23 -34.68
C LEU A 31 14.03 -28.58 -36.07
N GLN A 32 15.05 -28.85 -36.90
CA GLN A 32 15.16 -28.39 -38.28
C GLN A 32 14.72 -29.49 -39.25
N TRP A 33 14.01 -29.12 -40.32
CA TRP A 33 13.61 -30.04 -41.38
C TRP A 33 13.56 -29.34 -42.75
N ASP A 34 13.66 -30.10 -43.84
CA ASP A 34 13.44 -29.57 -45.20
C ASP A 34 11.95 -29.67 -45.55
N PRO A 35 11.23 -28.55 -45.77
CA PRO A 35 9.83 -28.57 -46.18
C PRO A 35 9.57 -29.45 -47.41
N LYS A 36 10.54 -29.62 -48.32
CA LYS A 36 10.37 -30.44 -49.53
C LYS A 36 10.15 -31.91 -49.23
N GLU A 37 10.74 -32.44 -48.16
CA GLU A 37 10.59 -33.84 -47.75
C GLU A 37 9.27 -34.10 -47.01
N TYR A 38 8.66 -33.04 -46.46
CA TYR A 38 7.46 -33.11 -45.61
C TYR A 38 6.24 -32.42 -46.23
N GLY A 39 6.15 -32.40 -47.56
CA GLY A 39 4.95 -31.91 -48.27
C GLY A 39 4.73 -30.39 -48.19
N GLY A 40 5.81 -29.62 -48.02
CA GLY A 40 5.79 -28.15 -47.97
C GLY A 40 5.43 -27.57 -46.60
N VAL A 41 5.47 -28.36 -45.52
CA VAL A 41 5.17 -27.86 -44.17
C VAL A 41 6.32 -26.99 -43.67
N GLU A 42 6.05 -25.71 -43.44
CA GLU A 42 7.04 -24.73 -42.94
C GLU A 42 6.89 -24.45 -41.43
N MET A 43 5.72 -24.69 -40.86
CA MET A 43 5.44 -24.42 -39.44
C MET A 43 4.65 -25.53 -38.77
N LEU A 44 4.95 -25.78 -37.49
CA LEU A 44 4.29 -26.79 -36.66
C LEU A 44 3.97 -26.23 -35.27
N HIS A 45 2.84 -26.65 -34.68
CA HIS A 45 2.51 -26.34 -33.30
C HIS A 45 2.67 -27.58 -32.42
N VAL A 46 3.58 -27.52 -31.46
CA VAL A 46 3.93 -28.65 -30.58
C VAL A 46 3.72 -28.25 -29.11
N PRO A 47 3.21 -29.14 -28.25
CA PRO A 47 3.14 -28.88 -26.81
C PRO A 47 4.52 -28.52 -26.23
N SER A 48 4.59 -27.48 -25.39
CA SER A 48 5.86 -27.01 -24.80
C SER A 48 6.54 -28.02 -23.86
N ASP A 49 5.83 -29.07 -23.45
CA ASP A 49 6.35 -30.12 -22.55
C ASP A 49 7.18 -31.18 -23.29
N HIS A 50 7.08 -31.24 -24.62
CA HIS A 50 7.80 -32.23 -25.45
C HIS A 50 9.10 -31.69 -26.04
N ILE A 51 9.40 -30.41 -25.84
CA ILE A 51 10.58 -29.74 -26.35
C ILE A 51 11.37 -29.13 -25.19
N TRP A 52 12.67 -28.93 -25.39
CA TRP A 52 13.46 -28.16 -24.44
C TRP A 52 12.97 -26.70 -24.43
N ARG A 53 12.93 -26.10 -23.23
CA ARG A 53 12.52 -24.71 -23.00
C ARG A 53 13.45 -24.06 -22.00
N PRO A 54 13.76 -22.75 -22.14
CA PRO A 54 14.57 -22.05 -21.15
C PRO A 54 13.80 -21.86 -19.85
N ASP A 55 14.53 -21.85 -18.75
CA ASP A 55 14.03 -21.79 -17.38
C ASP A 55 14.07 -20.35 -16.83
N ILE A 56 13.26 -19.47 -17.42
CA ILE A 56 13.16 -18.08 -16.98
C ILE A 56 12.29 -17.97 -15.73
N VAL A 57 12.86 -17.48 -14.63
CA VAL A 57 12.20 -17.33 -13.33
C VAL A 57 12.26 -15.89 -12.82
N LEU A 58 11.27 -15.52 -12.00
CA LEU A 58 11.25 -14.26 -11.28
C LEU A 58 11.98 -14.44 -9.92
N TYR A 59 13.11 -13.77 -9.73
CA TYR A 59 13.91 -13.92 -8.51
C TYR A 59 13.26 -13.31 -7.28
N ASN A 60 12.62 -12.14 -7.42
CA ASN A 60 11.91 -11.48 -6.32
C ASN A 60 10.43 -11.88 -6.26
N ASN A 61 10.15 -13.17 -6.47
CA ASN A 61 8.81 -13.73 -6.40
C ASN A 61 8.33 -13.80 -4.93
N ALA A 62 7.09 -13.39 -4.70
CA ALA A 62 6.46 -13.39 -3.38
C ALA A 62 5.32 -14.43 -3.27
N ASP A 63 4.98 -15.17 -4.33
CA ASP A 63 3.92 -16.20 -4.31
C ASP A 63 4.40 -17.61 -3.95
N GLY A 64 5.71 -17.83 -3.88
CA GLY A 64 6.33 -19.13 -3.54
C GLY A 64 6.32 -20.18 -4.66
N ASN A 65 5.51 -20.02 -5.71
CA ASN A 65 5.53 -20.85 -6.92
C ASN A 65 6.31 -20.15 -8.04
N PHE A 66 7.40 -20.76 -8.51
CA PHE A 66 8.30 -20.18 -9.52
C PHE A 66 7.98 -20.62 -10.96
N GLU A 67 7.04 -21.56 -11.16
CA GLU A 67 6.76 -22.16 -12.47
C GLU A 67 5.61 -21.45 -13.22
N VAL A 68 5.75 -21.39 -14.55
CA VAL A 68 4.69 -20.96 -15.48
C VAL A 68 3.61 -22.04 -15.50
N THR A 69 2.47 -21.78 -14.86
CA THR A 69 1.40 -22.77 -14.63
C THR A 69 0.60 -23.17 -15.87
N LEU A 70 0.71 -22.45 -16.99
CA LEU A 70 0.05 -22.81 -18.25
C LEU A 70 1.05 -23.25 -19.32
N ALA A 71 1.14 -24.56 -19.54
CA ALA A 71 1.83 -25.15 -20.68
C ALA A 71 1.01 -24.90 -21.97
N THR A 72 1.40 -23.87 -22.72
CA THR A 72 0.84 -23.57 -24.05
C THR A 72 1.63 -24.24 -25.16
N LYS A 73 1.05 -24.33 -26.37
CA LYS A 73 1.79 -24.85 -27.53
C LYS A 73 2.84 -23.84 -27.99
N ALA A 74 4.03 -24.32 -28.34
CA ALA A 74 5.06 -23.56 -29.02
C ALA A 74 4.89 -23.68 -30.55
N THR A 75 5.28 -22.64 -31.27
CA THR A 75 5.32 -22.61 -32.73
C THR A 75 6.76 -22.86 -33.19
N LEU A 76 6.93 -23.90 -34.00
CA LEU A 76 8.20 -24.31 -34.58
C LEU A 76 8.23 -23.94 -36.04
N ASN A 77 9.33 -23.35 -36.49
CA ASN A 77 9.61 -23.07 -37.90
C ASN A 77 10.62 -24.10 -38.43
N TYR A 78 10.56 -24.44 -39.72
CA TYR A 78 11.46 -25.40 -40.39
C TYR A 78 12.96 -25.04 -40.23
N THR A 79 13.26 -23.75 -40.02
CA THR A 79 14.60 -23.24 -39.73
C THR A 79 15.14 -23.60 -38.34
N GLY A 80 14.33 -24.27 -37.49
CA GLY A 80 14.65 -24.58 -36.10
C GLY A 80 14.37 -23.44 -35.13
N ARG A 81 13.78 -22.34 -35.60
CA ARG A 81 13.34 -21.24 -34.74
C ARG A 81 12.08 -21.65 -33.98
N VAL A 82 12.16 -21.62 -32.66
CA VAL A 82 11.05 -21.90 -31.75
C VAL A 82 10.53 -20.58 -31.19
N GLU A 83 9.22 -20.38 -31.23
CA GLU A 83 8.55 -19.28 -30.53
C GLU A 83 7.57 -19.84 -29.50
N TRP A 84 7.68 -19.39 -28.26
CA TRP A 84 6.79 -19.78 -27.18
C TRP A 84 6.33 -18.55 -26.40
N LYS A 85 5.01 -18.40 -26.26
CA LYS A 85 4.39 -17.22 -25.65
C LYS A 85 3.36 -17.61 -24.59
N PRO A 86 3.78 -18.16 -23.44
CA PRO A 86 2.85 -18.51 -22.37
C PRO A 86 2.32 -17.25 -21.65
N PRO A 87 1.02 -17.23 -21.29
CA PRO A 87 0.51 -16.27 -20.32
C PRO A 87 0.94 -16.69 -18.91
N ALA A 88 1.39 -15.73 -18.10
CA ALA A 88 1.83 -15.94 -16.73
C ALA A 88 1.33 -14.82 -15.83
N ILE A 89 1.04 -15.15 -14.57
CA ILE A 89 0.76 -14.16 -13.53
C ILE A 89 1.97 -14.10 -12.61
N TYR A 90 2.69 -13.00 -12.67
CA TYR A 90 3.85 -12.74 -11.83
C TYR A 90 3.47 -11.91 -10.62
N LYS A 91 4.01 -12.29 -9.47
CA LYS A 91 3.80 -11.61 -8.18
C LYS A 91 5.15 -11.30 -7.58
N SER A 92 5.56 -10.05 -7.69
CA SER A 92 6.85 -9.57 -7.17
C SER A 92 6.67 -8.89 -5.81
N SER A 93 7.67 -9.03 -4.93
CA SER A 93 7.77 -8.17 -3.75
C SER A 93 8.25 -6.78 -4.19
N CYS A 94 7.56 -5.75 -3.69
CA CYS A 94 7.87 -4.35 -3.96
C CYS A 94 7.78 -3.54 -2.67
N GLU A 95 8.78 -2.70 -2.44
CA GLU A 95 8.78 -1.73 -1.35
C GLU A 95 7.92 -0.53 -1.74
N ILE A 96 6.94 -0.19 -0.91
CA ILE A 96 5.97 0.88 -1.17
C ILE A 96 6.27 2.04 -0.24
N ASP A 97 6.43 3.24 -0.80
CA ASP A 97 6.60 4.48 -0.02
C ASP A 97 5.30 5.27 0.04
N VAL A 98 4.75 5.41 1.25
CA VAL A 98 3.44 6.05 1.48
C VAL A 98 3.55 7.46 2.05
N GLU A 99 4.73 8.10 2.03
CA GLU A 99 4.93 9.43 2.61
C GLU A 99 3.94 10.47 2.05
N TYR A 100 3.74 10.50 0.73
CA TYR A 100 2.91 11.47 0.02
C TYR A 100 1.50 10.96 -0.34
N PHE A 101 1.02 9.92 0.34
CA PHE A 101 -0.31 9.36 0.08
C PHE A 101 -1.42 10.44 0.08
N PRO A 102 -2.37 10.47 -0.89
CA PRO A 102 -2.54 9.56 -2.03
C PRO A 102 -1.86 10.03 -3.33
N PHE A 103 -1.02 11.08 -3.27
CA PHE A 103 -0.27 11.63 -4.40
C PHE A 103 1.11 10.96 -4.50
N ASP A 104 1.14 9.65 -4.35
CA ASP A 104 2.34 8.82 -4.33
C ASP A 104 2.70 8.27 -5.72
N GLU A 105 4.01 8.15 -5.94
CA GLU A 105 4.60 7.43 -7.07
C GLU A 105 5.38 6.25 -6.54
N GLN A 106 5.17 5.08 -7.14
CA GLN A 106 5.77 3.82 -6.72
C GLN A 106 6.66 3.28 -7.82
N THR A 107 7.86 2.85 -7.46
CA THR A 107 8.78 2.17 -8.38
C THR A 107 9.00 0.75 -7.93
N CYS A 108 8.45 -0.20 -8.67
CA CYS A 108 8.59 -1.62 -8.39
C CYS A 108 9.57 -2.27 -9.34
N VAL A 109 10.41 -3.16 -8.80
CA VAL A 109 11.45 -3.84 -9.55
C VAL A 109 11.00 -5.28 -9.82
N MET A 110 11.19 -5.78 -11.03
CA MET A 110 11.04 -7.21 -11.36
C MET A 110 12.31 -7.74 -11.98
N LYS A 111 12.84 -8.83 -11.42
CA LYS A 111 14.10 -9.43 -11.87
C LYS A 111 13.85 -10.80 -12.48
N PHE A 112 14.06 -10.90 -13.79
CA PHE A 112 13.97 -12.17 -14.51
C PHE A 112 15.36 -12.68 -14.84
N GLY A 113 15.60 -13.97 -14.66
CA GLY A 113 16.85 -14.60 -15.03
C GLY A 113 16.65 -16.09 -15.29
N SER A 114 17.63 -16.74 -15.92
CA SER A 114 17.66 -18.20 -15.95
C SER A 114 18.06 -18.74 -14.57
N TRP A 115 17.51 -19.88 -14.17
CA TRP A 115 17.86 -20.54 -12.90
C TRP A 115 19.10 -21.44 -13.04
N THR A 116 19.23 -22.14 -14.17
CA THR A 116 20.23 -23.20 -14.38
C THR A 116 21.16 -22.97 -15.56
N HIS A 117 20.78 -22.14 -16.55
CA HIS A 117 21.58 -21.90 -17.74
C HIS A 117 22.38 -20.60 -17.62
N ILE A 118 23.70 -20.74 -17.76
CA ILE A 118 24.66 -19.64 -17.81
C ILE A 118 24.84 -19.33 -19.30
N ASP A 119 24.43 -18.14 -19.74
CA ASP A 119 24.54 -17.77 -21.15
C ASP A 119 25.87 -17.02 -21.37
N GLU A 120 26.79 -17.60 -22.14
CA GLU A 120 28.09 -17.01 -22.50
C GLU A 120 28.00 -15.95 -23.62
N VAL A 121 26.80 -15.46 -23.94
CA VAL A 121 26.62 -14.54 -25.07
C VAL A 121 27.08 -13.13 -24.69
N LYS A 122 28.30 -12.80 -25.13
CA LYS A 122 28.82 -11.44 -25.24
C LYS A 122 28.19 -10.75 -26.46
N ASP A 123 26.98 -10.22 -26.35
CA ASP A 123 26.70 -8.97 -27.07
C ASP A 123 25.45 -8.24 -26.60
N THR A 124 25.61 -6.93 -26.45
CA THR A 124 24.61 -5.88 -26.16
C THR A 124 23.92 -5.91 -24.79
N ASN A 125 24.30 -4.95 -23.93
CA ASN A 125 23.69 -4.70 -22.61
C ASN A 125 22.34 -3.97 -22.66
N ILE A 126 21.76 -3.80 -23.85
CA ILE A 126 20.63 -2.90 -24.08
C ILE A 126 19.48 -3.71 -24.66
N VAL A 127 18.41 -3.86 -23.88
CA VAL A 127 17.12 -4.33 -24.38
C VAL A 127 16.38 -3.09 -24.87
N GLU A 128 16.43 -2.81 -26.19
CA GLU A 128 15.89 -1.57 -26.78
C GLU A 128 14.40 -1.33 -26.48
N ILE A 129 13.60 -2.41 -26.35
CA ILE A 129 12.18 -2.35 -25.97
C ILE A 129 11.89 -3.56 -25.08
N GLY A 130 12.02 -3.38 -23.76
CA GLY A 130 11.79 -4.47 -22.82
C GLY A 130 10.31 -4.79 -22.58
N VAL A 131 9.43 -3.79 -22.72
CA VAL A 131 8.01 -3.93 -22.40
C VAL A 131 7.13 -3.24 -23.44
N ASP A 132 6.22 -3.99 -24.06
CA ASP A 132 5.24 -3.49 -25.04
C ASP A 132 3.90 -3.22 -24.34
N LEU A 133 3.51 -1.96 -24.21
CA LEU A 133 2.27 -1.54 -23.54
C LEU A 133 1.08 -1.36 -24.50
N SER A 134 1.22 -1.73 -25.78
CA SER A 134 0.18 -1.50 -26.80
C SER A 134 -1.17 -2.16 -26.51
N GLU A 135 -1.16 -3.33 -25.87
CA GLU A 135 -2.36 -4.05 -25.44
C GLU A 135 -2.62 -3.93 -23.93
N PHE A 136 -2.03 -2.92 -23.28
CA PHE A 136 -2.23 -2.73 -21.85
C PHE A 136 -3.68 -2.35 -21.55
N TYR A 137 -4.33 -3.15 -20.70
CA TYR A 137 -5.59 -2.74 -20.10
C TYR A 137 -5.34 -1.76 -18.97
N THR A 138 -5.66 -0.48 -19.20
CA THR A 138 -5.46 0.59 -18.22
C THR A 138 -6.14 0.27 -16.89
N SER A 139 -5.40 0.33 -15.80
CA SER A 139 -5.95 0.08 -14.47
C SER A 139 -6.84 1.25 -14.00
N VAL A 140 -7.84 0.92 -13.17
CA VAL A 140 -8.77 1.89 -12.57
C VAL A 140 -8.13 2.65 -11.40
N GLU A 141 -7.10 2.08 -10.78
CA GLU A 141 -6.47 2.62 -9.57
C GLU A 141 -5.07 3.21 -9.83
N TRP A 142 -4.37 2.72 -10.85
CA TRP A 142 -2.96 3.05 -11.13
C TRP A 142 -2.76 3.44 -12.59
N ASP A 143 -1.95 4.47 -12.82
CA ASP A 143 -1.42 4.84 -14.14
C ASP A 143 0.05 4.41 -14.22
N ILE A 144 0.43 3.75 -15.31
CA ILE A 144 1.83 3.41 -15.59
C ILE A 144 2.46 4.63 -16.25
N LEU A 145 3.51 5.18 -15.65
CA LEU A 145 4.22 6.34 -16.21
C LEU A 145 5.28 5.88 -17.21
N GLU A 146 6.17 5.00 -16.75
CA GLU A 146 7.24 4.44 -17.56
C GLU A 146 7.63 3.03 -17.07
N VAL A 147 8.09 2.21 -18.01
CA VAL A 147 8.66 0.89 -17.72
C VAL A 147 10.04 0.80 -18.38
N PRO A 148 11.05 1.54 -17.88
CA PRO A 148 12.40 1.41 -18.40
C PRO A 148 12.92 -0.02 -18.18
N ALA A 149 13.39 -0.63 -19.27
CA ALA A 149 14.24 -1.81 -19.18
C ALA A 149 15.64 -1.32 -18.79
N VAL A 150 16.01 -1.51 -17.52
CA VAL A 150 17.15 -0.77 -16.94
C VAL A 150 18.48 -1.29 -17.47
N SER A 151 18.68 -2.61 -17.49
CA SER A 151 19.89 -3.24 -18.03
C SER A 151 19.86 -4.75 -17.87
N ARG A 152 20.60 -5.46 -18.73
CA ARG A 152 21.10 -6.81 -18.46
C ARG A 152 22.22 -6.66 -17.43
N ASN A 153 22.05 -7.26 -16.25
CA ASN A 153 23.01 -7.22 -15.15
C ASN A 153 23.72 -8.57 -15.05
N GLU A 154 25.01 -8.51 -14.74
CA GLU A 154 25.84 -9.66 -14.38
C GLU A 154 26.10 -9.61 -12.87
N LYS A 155 25.62 -10.61 -12.14
CA LYS A 155 25.75 -10.67 -10.68
C LYS A 155 26.45 -11.95 -10.24
N PHE A 156 27.49 -11.79 -9.43
CA PHE A 156 28.13 -12.89 -8.72
C PHE A 156 27.39 -13.16 -7.41
N TYR A 157 27.01 -14.42 -7.20
CA TYR A 157 26.34 -14.86 -5.97
C TYR A 157 27.34 -15.60 -5.08
N THR A 158 27.17 -15.52 -3.75
CA THR A 158 28.09 -16.16 -2.79
C THR A 158 28.19 -17.69 -2.94
N CYS A 159 27.23 -18.32 -3.61
CA CYS A 159 27.19 -19.76 -3.83
C CYS A 159 28.05 -20.23 -5.02
N CYS A 160 28.35 -19.36 -5.98
CA CYS A 160 28.95 -19.74 -7.26
C CYS A 160 29.98 -18.70 -7.72
N ASP A 161 31.08 -19.15 -8.30
CA ASP A 161 32.14 -18.26 -8.80
C ASP A 161 31.79 -17.67 -10.19
N GLU A 162 30.74 -18.19 -10.83
CA GLU A 162 30.26 -17.74 -12.13
C GLU A 162 29.23 -16.59 -12.04
N PRO A 163 29.25 -15.63 -12.98
CA PRO A 163 28.24 -14.57 -13.04
C PRO A 163 26.91 -15.10 -13.57
N TYR A 164 25.84 -14.79 -12.87
CA TYR A 164 24.47 -15.02 -13.33
C TYR A 164 23.93 -13.77 -14.01
N LEU A 165 23.14 -14.00 -15.05
CA LEU A 165 22.53 -12.95 -15.86
C LEU A 165 21.09 -12.71 -15.45
N ASP A 166 20.78 -11.47 -15.11
CA ASP A 166 19.42 -11.02 -14.84
C ASP A 166 19.03 -9.81 -15.69
N ILE A 167 17.76 -9.78 -16.08
CA ILE A 167 17.11 -8.64 -16.70
C ILE A 167 16.22 -8.00 -15.65
N THR A 168 16.50 -6.74 -15.34
CA THR A 168 15.74 -5.98 -14.35
C THR A 168 14.81 -4.97 -15.05
N PHE A 169 13.52 -5.06 -14.74
CA PHE A 169 12.50 -4.10 -15.17
C PHE A 169 12.10 -3.21 -13.99
N ASN A 170 12.19 -1.90 -14.18
CA ASN A 170 11.64 -0.95 -13.22
C ASN A 170 10.30 -0.46 -13.76
N ILE A 171 9.22 -0.74 -13.03
CA ILE A 171 7.88 -0.27 -13.35
C ILE A 171 7.57 0.88 -12.42
N THR A 172 7.40 2.08 -12.99
CA THR A 172 6.93 3.25 -12.25
C THR A 172 5.42 3.41 -12.44
N MET A 173 4.71 3.57 -11.34
CA MET A 173 3.27 3.69 -11.30
C MET A 173 2.86 4.85 -10.43
N ARG A 174 1.81 5.57 -10.84
CA ARG A 174 1.20 6.66 -10.08
C ARG A 174 -0.23 6.30 -9.71
N ARG A 175 -0.64 6.62 -8.49
CA ARG A 175 -2.01 6.37 -8.01
C ARG A 175 -3.00 7.39 -8.60
N LYS A 176 -4.21 6.93 -8.96
CA LYS A 176 -5.35 7.80 -9.28
C LYS A 176 -5.95 8.38 -8.00
N THR A 177 -5.76 9.68 -7.80
CA THR A 177 -6.01 10.36 -6.52
C THR A 177 -7.46 10.79 -6.27
N LEU A 178 -8.31 10.82 -7.30
CA LEU A 178 -9.66 11.39 -7.22
C LEU A 178 -10.53 10.73 -6.14
N PHE A 179 -10.52 9.40 -6.07
CA PHE A 179 -11.29 8.65 -5.08
C PHE A 179 -10.90 9.00 -3.64
N TYR A 180 -9.59 9.00 -3.36
CA TYR A 180 -9.06 9.30 -2.03
C TYR A 180 -9.19 10.79 -1.68
N THR A 181 -9.09 11.69 -2.65
CA THR A 181 -9.27 13.12 -2.42
C THR A 181 -10.70 13.44 -1.98
N VAL A 182 -11.70 12.91 -2.68
CA VAL A 182 -13.11 13.18 -2.37
C VAL A 182 -13.56 12.48 -1.08
N ASN A 183 -13.15 11.23 -0.88
CA ASN A 183 -13.68 10.40 0.22
C ASN A 183 -12.84 10.45 1.50
N LEU A 184 -11.56 10.84 1.45
CA LEU A 184 -10.69 10.95 2.63
C LEU A 184 -10.26 12.40 2.92
N ILE A 185 -9.71 13.10 1.92
CA ILE A 185 -9.13 14.43 2.16
C ILE A 185 -10.21 15.46 2.48
N ILE A 186 -11.29 15.56 1.69
CA ILE A 186 -12.36 16.55 1.92
C ILE A 186 -13.01 16.40 3.31
N PRO A 187 -13.44 15.20 3.76
CA PRO A 187 -13.97 15.02 5.11
C PRO A 187 -12.97 15.38 6.21
N CYS A 188 -11.70 15.00 6.05
CA CYS A 188 -10.64 15.29 7.02
C CYS A 188 -10.40 16.81 7.18
N MET A 189 -10.37 17.55 6.06
CA MET A 189 -10.28 19.00 6.06
C MET A 189 -11.51 19.65 6.71
N GLY A 190 -12.71 19.10 6.47
CA GLY A 190 -13.94 19.56 7.11
C GLY A 190 -13.91 19.41 8.63
N ILE A 191 -13.48 18.25 9.13
CA ILE A 191 -13.37 18.01 10.59
C ILE A 191 -12.29 18.89 11.21
N SER A 192 -11.18 19.10 10.51
CA SER A 192 -10.11 20.01 10.94
C SER A 192 -10.56 21.47 11.01
N PHE A 193 -11.55 21.87 10.21
CA PHE A 193 -12.16 23.19 10.33
C PHE A 193 -13.10 23.28 11.55
N LEU A 194 -13.83 22.20 11.85
CA LEU A 194 -14.68 22.13 13.04
C LEU A 194 -13.88 22.26 14.34
N THR A 195 -12.66 21.72 14.42
CA THR A 195 -11.81 21.90 15.63
C THR A 195 -11.45 23.37 15.88
N VAL A 196 -11.21 24.16 14.82
CA VAL A 196 -10.97 25.61 14.96
C VAL A 196 -12.23 26.34 15.44
N LEU A 197 -13.41 25.94 14.94
CA LEU A 197 -14.69 26.52 15.38
C LEU A 197 -15.00 26.26 16.86
N VAL A 198 -14.52 25.15 17.44
CA VAL A 198 -14.65 24.88 18.89
C VAL A 198 -13.97 25.95 19.75
N PHE A 199 -12.90 26.58 19.25
CA PHE A 199 -12.26 27.69 19.97
C PHE A 199 -13.08 28.98 19.93
N TYR A 200 -13.93 29.17 18.92
CA TYR A 200 -14.78 30.34 18.75
C TYR A 200 -16.07 30.25 19.56
N LEU A 201 -16.53 29.03 19.89
CA LEU A 201 -17.74 28.82 20.68
C LEU A 201 -17.52 29.22 22.16
N PRO A 202 -18.39 30.09 22.74
CA PRO A 202 -18.29 30.47 24.14
C PRO A 202 -18.54 29.25 25.05
N SER A 203 -17.79 29.17 26.15
CA SER A 203 -17.81 28.04 27.10
C SER A 203 -19.10 27.94 27.93
N ASP A 204 -19.93 28.98 27.91
CA ASP A 204 -21.11 29.08 28.79
C ASP A 204 -22.21 28.06 28.47
N SER A 205 -22.16 27.46 27.27
CA SER A 205 -23.22 26.57 26.77
C SER A 205 -23.09 25.10 27.19
N GLY A 206 -21.99 24.64 27.80
CA GLY A 206 -21.76 23.21 28.09
C GLY A 206 -21.58 22.29 26.86
N GLU A 207 -22.19 22.65 25.72
CA GLU A 207 -22.13 21.96 24.43
C GLU A 207 -20.73 21.89 23.82
N LYS A 208 -19.81 22.76 24.27
CA LYS A 208 -18.41 22.77 23.83
C LYS A 208 -17.71 21.43 24.09
N VAL A 209 -17.96 20.83 25.27
CA VAL A 209 -17.35 19.55 25.65
C VAL A 209 -17.93 18.41 24.80
N SER A 210 -19.24 18.42 24.56
CA SER A 210 -19.94 17.45 23.72
C SER A 210 -19.43 17.46 22.27
N LEU A 211 -19.25 18.65 21.69
CA LEU A 211 -18.68 18.85 20.36
C LEU A 211 -17.24 18.35 20.25
N SER A 212 -16.37 18.69 21.22
CA SER A 212 -14.97 18.23 21.22
C SER A 212 -14.88 16.70 21.31
N ILE A 213 -15.67 16.05 22.18
CA ILE A 213 -15.68 14.57 22.26
C ILE A 213 -16.12 13.94 20.94
N SER A 214 -17.13 14.51 20.27
CA SER A 214 -17.63 14.02 18.99
C SER A 214 -16.60 14.17 17.86
N ILE A 215 -15.83 15.27 17.86
CA ILE A 215 -14.74 15.49 16.91
C ILE A 215 -13.57 14.54 17.18
N LEU A 216 -13.17 14.34 18.43
CA LEU A 216 -12.12 13.40 18.81
C LEU A 216 -12.46 11.97 18.38
N LEU A 217 -13.69 11.53 18.60
CA LEU A 217 -14.18 10.22 18.17
C LEU A 217 -14.15 10.09 16.64
N SER A 218 -14.63 11.12 15.93
CA SER A 218 -14.60 11.15 14.47
C SER A 218 -13.16 11.06 13.93
N LEU A 219 -12.24 11.88 14.44
CA LEU A 219 -10.82 11.83 14.08
C LEU A 219 -10.19 10.47 14.35
N THR A 220 -10.55 9.82 15.46
CA THR A 220 -10.07 8.47 15.79
C THR A 220 -10.57 7.44 14.78
N VAL A 221 -11.85 7.48 14.40
CA VAL A 221 -12.41 6.59 13.36
C VAL A 221 -11.72 6.83 12.01
N PHE A 222 -11.50 8.09 11.61
CA PHE A 222 -10.76 8.40 10.39
C PHE A 222 -9.31 7.90 10.43
N PHE A 223 -8.63 8.04 11.57
CA PHE A 223 -7.27 7.52 11.75
C PHE A 223 -7.22 5.99 11.64
N LEU A 224 -8.19 5.29 12.25
CA LEU A 224 -8.29 3.83 12.12
C LEU A 224 -8.55 3.40 10.68
N LEU A 225 -9.45 4.09 9.96
CA LEU A 225 -9.67 3.84 8.54
C LEU A 225 -8.41 4.07 7.71
N LEU A 226 -7.63 5.12 7.99
CA LEU A 226 -6.34 5.35 7.33
C LEU A 226 -5.33 4.24 7.64
N ALA A 227 -5.28 3.77 8.89
CA ALA A 227 -4.40 2.69 9.30
C ALA A 227 -4.76 1.33 8.68
N GLU A 228 -6.03 1.11 8.31
CA GLU A 228 -6.45 -0.09 7.58
C GLU A 228 -6.12 -0.04 6.08
N ILE A 229 -6.17 1.15 5.46
CA ILE A 229 -5.91 1.33 4.04
C ILE A 229 -4.41 1.29 3.71
N ILE A 230 -3.58 1.79 4.63
CA ILE A 230 -2.14 1.96 4.43
C ILE A 230 -1.42 0.72 4.95
N PRO A 231 -0.46 0.14 4.20
CA PRO A 231 0.27 -1.02 4.68
C PRO A 231 0.97 -0.71 6.01
N PRO A 232 0.96 -1.63 6.99
CA PRO A 232 1.59 -1.41 8.29
C PRO A 232 3.12 -1.42 8.12
N THR A 233 3.69 -0.26 7.83
CA THR A 233 5.13 -0.05 7.71
C THR A 233 5.59 0.87 8.84
N SER A 234 6.72 0.54 9.46
CA SER A 234 7.35 1.37 10.51
C SER A 234 8.39 2.33 9.96
N LEU A 235 8.64 2.30 8.64
CA LEU A 235 9.69 3.08 7.98
C LEU A 235 9.29 4.55 7.84
N VAL A 236 8.06 4.80 7.39
CA VAL A 236 7.56 6.14 7.10
C VAL A 236 6.09 6.27 7.52
N VAL A 237 5.75 7.41 8.13
CA VAL A 237 4.36 7.75 8.43
C VAL A 237 3.85 8.73 7.35
N PRO A 238 2.72 8.44 6.70
CA PRO A 238 2.10 9.32 5.70
C PRO A 238 1.86 10.74 6.23
N LEU A 239 2.01 11.74 5.36
CA LEU A 239 1.79 13.14 5.72
C LEU A 239 0.35 13.40 6.21
N LEU A 240 -0.64 12.74 5.59
CA LEU A 240 -2.04 12.79 6.04
C LEU A 240 -2.22 12.23 7.45
N GLY A 241 -1.51 11.14 7.79
CA GLY A 241 -1.52 10.57 9.13
C GLY A 241 -0.89 11.51 10.17
N LYS A 242 0.24 12.14 9.83
CA LYS A 242 0.87 13.18 10.66
C LYS A 242 -0.09 14.35 10.91
N PHE A 243 -0.82 14.78 9.89
CA PHE A 243 -1.83 15.84 10.00
C PHE A 243 -2.99 15.45 10.93
N VAL A 244 -3.58 14.26 10.77
CA VAL A 244 -4.67 13.78 11.63
C VAL A 244 -4.21 13.67 13.09
N LEU A 245 -3.03 13.11 13.34
CA LEU A 245 -2.46 13.02 14.69
C LEU A 245 -2.25 14.41 15.32
N PHE A 246 -1.75 15.37 14.54
CA PHE A 246 -1.62 16.75 15.00
C PHE A 246 -2.98 17.37 15.37
N THR A 247 -4.01 17.17 14.55
CA THR A 247 -5.37 17.66 14.85
C THR A 247 -5.98 17.01 16.09
N MET A 248 -5.72 15.72 16.30
CA MET A 248 -6.16 14.98 17.49
C MET A 248 -5.52 15.53 18.77
N ILE A 249 -4.22 15.84 18.71
CA ILE A 249 -3.48 16.48 19.81
C ILE A 249 -4.06 17.87 20.10
N LEU A 250 -4.30 18.70 19.08
CA LEU A 250 -4.86 20.03 19.24
C LEU A 250 -6.26 20.02 19.87
N ASP A 251 -7.14 19.11 19.42
CA ASP A 251 -8.49 18.98 19.99
C ASP A 251 -8.43 18.54 21.46
N THR A 252 -7.52 17.60 21.78
CA THR A 252 -7.27 17.15 23.15
C THR A 252 -6.80 18.28 24.07
N PHE A 253 -5.99 19.24 23.58
CA PHE A 253 -5.64 20.43 24.36
C PHE A 253 -6.81 21.43 24.46
N SER A 254 -7.62 21.56 23.40
CA SER A 254 -8.73 22.51 23.33
C SER A 254 -9.89 22.21 24.30
N GLY A 255 -10.12 20.94 24.62
CA GLY A 255 -11.24 20.47 25.43
C GLY A 255 -11.09 20.76 26.94
N PRO A 256 -10.02 20.29 27.61
CA PRO A 256 -9.88 20.36 29.07
C PRO A 256 -9.40 21.73 29.58
N GLU A 257 -8.50 22.43 28.86
CA GLU A 257 -7.81 23.61 29.40
C GLU A 257 -8.73 24.81 29.67
N ARG A 258 -9.92 24.87 29.04
CA ARG A 258 -10.91 25.93 29.29
C ARG A 258 -12.12 25.50 30.11
N SER A 259 -12.23 24.23 30.52
CA SER A 259 -13.29 23.76 31.43
C SER A 259 -12.81 23.65 32.88
N LEU A 260 -11.50 23.50 33.12
CA LEU A 260 -10.90 23.49 34.46
C LEU A 260 -11.03 24.78 35.30
N PRO A 261 -11.05 26.02 34.76
CA PRO A 261 -11.24 27.19 35.63
C PRO A 261 -12.68 27.33 36.17
N VAL A 262 -13.68 26.67 35.57
CA VAL A 262 -15.08 26.75 36.04
C VAL A 262 -15.32 25.88 37.29
N ALA A 263 -14.58 24.78 37.44
CA ALA A 263 -14.65 23.96 38.67
C ALA A 263 -13.93 24.60 39.87
N SER A 264 -13.01 25.55 39.62
CA SER A 264 -12.36 26.35 40.67
C SER A 264 -13.28 27.45 41.19
N ASN A 265 -13.98 28.17 40.30
CA ASN A 265 -14.85 29.28 40.71
C ASN A 265 -16.19 28.85 41.33
N ALA A 266 -16.65 27.62 41.08
CA ALA A 266 -17.86 27.10 41.73
C ALA A 266 -17.67 26.71 43.21
N ARG A 267 -16.43 26.64 43.72
CA ARG A 267 -16.17 26.38 45.14
C ARG A 267 -16.10 27.63 46.02
N ASP A 268 -15.93 28.82 45.45
CA ASP A 268 -15.78 30.07 46.22
C ASP A 268 -17.08 30.88 46.39
N GLY A 269 -18.20 30.45 45.79
CA GLY A 269 -19.48 31.18 45.82
C GLY A 269 -20.47 30.80 46.93
N SER A 270 -20.13 29.92 47.88
CA SER A 270 -21.10 29.39 48.87
C SER A 270 -20.96 29.94 50.30
N LEU A 271 -20.12 30.96 50.53
CA LEU A 271 -20.05 31.66 51.82
C LEU A 271 -20.49 33.13 51.67
N GLY A 272 -21.79 33.37 51.86
CA GLY A 272 -22.28 34.71 52.15
C GLY A 272 -23.67 34.98 51.64
N GLU A 273 -24.69 34.56 52.39
CA GLU A 273 -25.87 35.38 52.73
C GLU A 273 -26.90 34.52 53.46
N THR A 274 -26.89 34.58 54.79
CA THR A 274 -28.13 34.38 55.57
C THR A 274 -28.02 35.20 56.84
N SER A 275 -28.64 36.38 56.84
CA SER A 275 -28.99 37.11 58.06
C SER A 275 -30.33 37.78 57.84
N LEU A 276 -31.37 37.38 58.59
CA LEU A 276 -31.97 38.23 59.62
C LEU A 276 -33.07 37.46 60.40
N TYR A 277 -32.95 37.55 61.73
CA TYR A 277 -33.80 37.06 62.84
C TYR A 277 -35.17 37.77 62.95
N PRO A 278 -36.16 37.31 63.77
CA PRO A 278 -36.16 37.59 65.22
C PRO A 278 -36.61 36.44 66.16
N HIS A 279 -35.87 36.33 67.27
CA HIS A 279 -36.25 36.02 68.65
C HIS A 279 -37.54 35.22 68.98
N SER A 280 -37.35 34.11 69.70
CA SER A 280 -38.03 33.86 70.97
C SER A 280 -37.15 33.04 71.93
N SER A 281 -37.22 33.40 73.20
CA SER A 281 -36.37 33.06 74.34
C SER A 281 -36.95 31.94 75.22
N SER A 282 -36.10 31.12 75.86
CA SER A 282 -36.21 30.56 77.24
C SER A 282 -35.39 29.26 77.34
N SER A 283 -34.23 29.20 78.01
CA SER A 283 -33.93 29.06 79.46
C SER A 283 -33.76 27.60 79.96
N ALA A 284 -32.66 27.38 80.70
CA ALA A 284 -32.34 26.29 81.66
C ALA A 284 -32.20 24.85 81.11
N GLY A 285 -31.24 23.99 81.51
CA GLY A 285 -30.40 23.93 82.70
C GLY A 285 -30.72 22.64 83.51
N HIS A 286 -29.72 21.79 83.75
CA HIS A 286 -29.73 20.50 84.51
C HIS A 286 -30.38 19.29 83.79
N GLU A 287 -29.93 18.03 83.89
CA GLU A 287 -29.25 17.32 84.98
C GLU A 287 -28.45 16.08 84.48
N LYS A 288 -27.53 15.60 85.31
CA LYS A 288 -26.62 14.43 85.12
C LYS A 288 -27.35 13.07 85.23
N ALA A 289 -26.79 12.01 84.61
CA ALA A 289 -26.55 10.68 85.25
C ALA A 289 -25.86 9.66 84.31
N THR A 290 -24.52 9.66 84.32
CA THR A 290 -23.60 8.56 84.72
C THR A 290 -24.10 7.08 84.74
N ILE A 291 -23.54 6.23 83.84
CA ILE A 291 -22.79 4.93 84.08
C ILE A 291 -23.60 3.62 84.37
N PRO A 292 -23.12 2.38 84.01
CA PRO A 292 -22.27 1.89 82.89
C PRO A 292 -22.59 0.44 82.40
N ASP A 293 -21.68 -0.10 81.57
CA ASP A 293 -21.27 -1.52 81.38
C ASP A 293 -22.30 -2.59 80.98
N ARG A 294 -22.35 -2.93 79.68
CA ARG A 294 -21.67 -4.10 79.07
C ARG A 294 -21.95 -4.17 77.56
#